data_AF-A0A2N2FCG0-F1
#
_entry.id   AF-A0A2N2FCG0-F1
#
_cell.length_a   1.000
_cell.length_b   1.000
_cell.length_c   1.000
_cell.angle_alpha   90.00
_cell.angle_beta   90.00
_cell.angle_gamma   90.00
#
_symmetry.space_group_name_H-M   'P 1'
#
loop_
_entity.id
_entity.type
_entity.pdbx_description
1 polymer ?
#
loop_
_entity_poly.entity_id
_entity_poly.type
_entity_poly.pdbx_seq_one_letter_code
_entity_poly.pdbx_strand_id
1 'polypeptide(L)'
;MIKKEMIYRNPLVNLGYENEDILSNGGFGAVLAYAGVGKTALLVQVALNAMLREQPVLHVSLNDAVSKVDVWYQELFHNIAENSGVVEVSEYWDKIQPYRFIMTFKVDGFSAPRLEERLIDLLQQNIFKPHTVIIDGFKFDDAGRGQLVQLKELA
;
A
#
# COMPACT_ATOMS: atom_id res chain seq x y z
N MET A 1 10.71 -16.66 -13.25
CA MET A 1 10.08 -17.70 -12.41
C MET A 1 9.68 -17.14 -11.05
N ILE A 2 10.58 -16.47 -10.32
CA ILE A 2 10.35 -15.81 -9.01
C ILE A 2 9.08 -14.96 -8.95
N LYS A 3 8.88 -14.02 -9.90
CA LYS A 3 7.68 -13.16 -9.98
C LYS A 3 6.38 -13.96 -10.00
N LYS A 4 6.31 -15.02 -10.82
CA LYS A 4 5.11 -15.86 -10.92
C LYS A 4 4.87 -16.66 -9.63
N GLU A 5 5.91 -17.20 -9.01
CA GLU A 5 5.75 -18.01 -7.78
C GLU A 5 5.31 -17.15 -6.57
N MET A 6 5.87 -15.95 -6.41
CA MET A 6 5.48 -15.03 -5.35
C MET A 6 4.06 -14.50 -5.54
N ILE A 7 3.68 -14.17 -6.79
CA ILE A 7 2.31 -13.73 -7.12
C ILE A 7 1.30 -14.87 -6.90
N TYR A 8 1.64 -16.11 -7.29
CA TYR A 8 0.72 -17.25 -7.13
C TYR A 8 0.49 -17.65 -5.67
N ARG A 9 1.43 -17.30 -4.78
CA ARG A 9 1.30 -17.49 -3.32
C ARG A 9 0.75 -16.27 -2.60
N ASN A 10 0.26 -15.28 -3.34
CA ASN A 10 -0.35 -14.10 -2.76
C ASN A 10 -1.60 -14.49 -1.95
N PRO A 11 -1.63 -14.26 -0.63
CA PRO A 11 -2.77 -14.60 0.22
C PRO A 11 -4.07 -13.86 -0.16
N LEU A 12 -3.98 -12.79 -0.95
CA LEU A 12 -5.16 -12.10 -1.49
C LEU A 12 -5.96 -12.94 -2.49
N VAL A 13 -5.33 -13.92 -3.15
CA VAL A 13 -6.03 -14.88 -4.03
C VAL A 13 -7.06 -15.69 -3.23
N ASN A 14 -6.76 -15.99 -1.95
CA ASN A 14 -7.67 -16.72 -1.07
C ASN A 14 -8.84 -15.87 -0.55
N LEU A 15 -8.86 -14.56 -0.81
CA LEU A 15 -9.98 -13.68 -0.46
C LEU A 15 -11.15 -13.79 -1.45
N GLY A 16 -11.02 -14.59 -2.52
CA GLY A 16 -12.09 -14.88 -3.46
C GLY A 16 -12.30 -13.82 -4.55
N TYR A 17 -11.31 -12.96 -4.78
CA TYR A 17 -11.34 -12.02 -5.91
C TYR A 17 -10.95 -12.75 -7.21
N GLU A 18 -11.71 -12.49 -8.30
CA GLU A 18 -11.46 -13.10 -9.61
C GLU A 18 -10.13 -12.64 -10.23
N ASN A 19 -9.63 -11.48 -9.81
CA ASN A 19 -8.37 -10.90 -10.24
C ASN A 19 -7.41 -10.72 -9.06
N GLU A 20 -6.11 -10.63 -9.36
CA GLU A 20 -5.06 -10.28 -8.38
C GLU A 20 -5.20 -8.85 -7.84
N ASP A 21 -6.11 -8.05 -8.42
CA ASP A 21 -6.51 -6.72 -7.97
C ASP A 21 -7.78 -6.80 -7.12
N ILE A 22 -7.70 -6.35 -5.86
CA ILE A 22 -8.85 -6.27 -4.94
C ILE A 22 -9.88 -5.24 -5.43
N LEU A 23 -9.41 -4.17 -6.07
CA LEU A 23 -10.22 -3.05 -6.57
C LEU A 23 -9.92 -2.81 -8.04
N SER A 24 -10.95 -2.49 -8.83
CA SER A 24 -10.77 -1.99 -10.19
C SER A 24 -10.12 -0.60 -10.20
N ASN A 25 -9.64 -0.15 -11.36
CA ASN A 25 -9.17 1.24 -11.53
C ASN A 25 -10.26 2.24 -11.09
N GLY A 26 -9.86 3.27 -10.32
CA GLY A 26 -10.78 4.21 -9.68
C GLY A 26 -11.62 3.61 -8.53
N GLY A 27 -11.33 2.38 -8.14
CA GLY A 27 -11.99 1.71 -7.02
C GLY A 27 -11.57 2.32 -5.68
N PHE A 28 -12.55 2.45 -4.79
CA PHE A 28 -12.33 2.93 -3.43
C PHE A 28 -12.88 1.91 -2.43
N GLY A 29 -12.06 1.51 -1.46
CA GLY A 29 -12.40 0.48 -0.49
C GLY A 29 -11.78 0.75 0.88
N ALA A 30 -12.24 0.01 1.89
CA ALA A 30 -11.76 0.14 3.25
C ALA A 30 -11.48 -1.24 3.87
N VAL A 31 -10.41 -1.31 4.66
CA VAL A 31 -10.09 -2.47 5.50
C VAL A 31 -10.37 -2.08 6.95
N LEU A 32 -11.34 -2.76 7.57
CA LEU A 32 -11.80 -2.48 8.92
C LEU A 32 -11.55 -3.69 9.83
N ALA A 33 -10.92 -3.46 10.97
CA ALA A 33 -10.71 -4.47 12.02
C ALA A 33 -10.29 -3.78 13.33
N TYR A 34 -10.32 -4.52 14.44
CA TYR A 34 -9.78 -4.06 15.72
C TYR A 34 -8.25 -3.84 15.68
N ALA A 35 -7.74 -3.10 16.67
CA ALA A 35 -6.29 -2.93 16.84
C ALA A 35 -5.61 -4.30 17.04
N GLY A 36 -4.43 -4.48 16.45
CA GLY A 36 -3.65 -5.72 16.57
C GLY A 36 -4.09 -6.90 15.68
N VAL A 37 -5.18 -6.78 14.91
CA VAL A 37 -5.68 -7.88 14.04
C VAL A 37 -4.87 -8.05 12.75
N GLY A 38 -3.96 -7.13 12.43
CA GLY A 38 -3.10 -7.22 11.25
C GLY A 38 -3.55 -6.40 10.03
N LYS A 39 -4.30 -5.31 10.23
CA LYS A 39 -4.70 -4.39 9.13
C LYS A 39 -3.51 -3.88 8.32
N THR A 40 -2.50 -3.33 9.00
CA THR A 40 -1.26 -2.85 8.37
C THR A 40 -0.58 -3.98 7.60
N ALA A 41 -0.50 -5.18 8.18
CA ALA A 41 0.11 -6.32 7.50
C ALA A 41 -0.64 -6.68 6.20
N LEU A 42 -1.98 -6.69 6.23
CA LEU A 42 -2.79 -6.91 5.03
C LEU A 42 -2.56 -5.81 3.98
N LEU A 43 -2.61 -4.53 4.37
CA LEU A 43 -2.37 -3.40 3.47
C LEU A 43 -0.97 -3.45 2.85
N VAL A 44 0.05 -3.79 3.62
CA VAL A 44 1.43 -3.96 3.12
C VAL A 44 1.51 -5.13 2.15
N GLN A 45 0.79 -6.24 2.38
CA GLN A 45 0.73 -7.35 1.41
C GLN A 45 0.07 -6.93 0.09
N VAL A 46 -1.00 -6.13 0.15
CA VAL A 46 -1.62 -5.52 -1.06
C VAL A 46 -0.60 -4.67 -1.81
N ALA A 47 0.14 -3.82 -1.10
CA ALA A 47 1.17 -3.00 -1.71
C ALA A 47 2.28 -3.83 -2.33
N LEU A 48 2.77 -4.87 -1.64
CA LEU A 48 3.80 -5.77 -2.15
C LEU A 48 3.34 -6.46 -3.42
N ASN A 49 2.09 -6.93 -3.49
CA ASN A 49 1.55 -7.52 -4.71
C ASN A 49 1.59 -6.55 -5.91
N ALA A 50 1.17 -5.30 -5.70
CA ALA A 50 1.24 -4.27 -6.73
C ALA A 50 2.70 -3.95 -7.12
N MET A 51 3.61 -3.82 -6.14
CA MET A 51 5.04 -3.60 -6.38
C MET A 51 5.68 -4.75 -7.17
N LEU A 52 5.34 -6.01 -6.86
CA LEU A 52 5.79 -7.20 -7.60
C LEU A 52 5.34 -7.16 -9.07
N ARG A 53 4.20 -6.53 -9.34
CA ARG A 53 3.65 -6.28 -10.67
C ARG A 53 4.19 -5.00 -11.32
N GLU A 54 5.18 -4.35 -10.71
CA GLU A 54 5.78 -3.10 -11.21
C GLU A 54 4.75 -1.95 -11.26
N GLN A 55 3.75 -1.99 -10.36
CA GLN A 55 2.77 -0.93 -10.20
C GLN A 55 3.18 -0.03 -9.03
N PRO A 56 3.39 1.29 -9.25
CA PRO A 56 3.81 2.19 -8.19
C PRO A 56 2.74 2.35 -7.09
N VAL A 57 3.13 2.20 -5.83
CA VAL A 57 2.26 2.33 -4.66
C VAL A 57 2.68 3.53 -3.82
N LEU A 58 1.74 4.44 -3.56
CA LEU A 58 1.89 5.44 -2.51
C LEU A 58 1.28 4.92 -1.21
N HIS A 59 2.11 4.70 -0.20
CA HIS A 59 1.67 4.34 1.14
C HIS A 59 1.67 5.60 2.02
N VAL A 60 0.48 6.06 2.38
CA VAL A 60 0.25 7.16 3.31
C VAL A 60 0.07 6.60 4.72
N SER A 61 1.03 6.84 5.59
CA SER A 61 0.96 6.46 7.01
C SER A 61 0.54 7.65 7.86
N LEU A 62 -0.52 7.48 8.65
CA LEU A 62 -1.02 8.52 9.56
C LEU A 62 -0.48 8.38 10.99
N ASN A 63 -0.02 7.19 11.38
CA ASN A 63 0.36 6.89 12.76
C ASN A 63 1.85 6.56 12.92
N ASP A 64 2.48 5.99 11.89
CA ASP A 64 3.83 5.43 11.98
C ASP A 64 4.83 6.23 11.13
N ALA A 65 6.04 6.38 11.66
CA ALA A 65 7.15 6.99 10.93
C ALA A 65 7.58 6.11 9.74
N VAL A 66 8.21 6.71 8.73
CA VAL A 66 8.69 6.02 7.52
C VAL A 66 9.52 4.78 7.85
N SER A 67 10.43 4.87 8.82
CA SER A 67 11.29 3.75 9.21
C SER A 67 10.51 2.54 9.72
N LYS A 68 9.42 2.77 10.46
CA LYS A 68 8.58 1.68 10.99
C LYS A 68 7.75 1.04 9.87
N VAL A 69 7.22 1.83 8.95
CA VAL A 69 6.52 1.31 7.77
C VAL A 69 7.49 0.50 6.91
N ASP A 70 8.72 0.99 6.71
CA ASP A 70 9.73 0.29 5.90
C ASP A 70 10.08 -1.10 6.45
N VAL A 71 10.24 -1.21 7.77
CA VAL A 71 10.46 -2.51 8.44
C VAL A 71 9.32 -3.49 8.14
N TRP A 72 8.05 -3.07 8.20
CA TRP A 72 6.92 -3.93 7.87
C TRP A 72 7.01 -4.52 6.46
N TYR A 73 7.40 -3.70 5.49
CA TYR A 73 7.57 -4.15 4.11
C TYR A 73 8.73 -5.14 3.97
N GLN A 74 9.88 -4.86 4.59
CA GLN A 74 11.04 -5.73 4.52
C GLN A 74 10.77 -7.09 5.17
N GLU A 75 10.15 -7.11 6.35
CA GLU A 75 9.79 -8.33 7.07
C GLU A 75 8.76 -9.16 6.28
N LEU A 76 7.68 -8.53 5.80
CA LEU A 76 6.67 -9.25 5.03
C LEU A 76 7.19 -9.76 3.69
N PHE A 77 8.05 -8.98 3.02
CA PHE A 77 8.70 -9.44 1.79
C PHE A 77 9.62 -10.63 2.04
N HIS A 78 10.47 -10.58 3.08
CA HIS A 78 11.33 -11.71 3.45
C HIS A 78 10.50 -12.95 3.76
N ASN A 79 9.43 -12.82 4.54
CA ASN A 79 8.53 -13.93 4.86
C ASN A 79 7.90 -14.55 3.60
N ILE A 80 7.51 -13.75 2.61
CA ILE A 80 6.98 -14.27 1.33
C ILE A 80 8.10 -14.97 0.55
N ALA A 81 9.29 -14.39 0.51
CA ALA A 81 10.42 -14.89 -0.26
C ALA A 81 11.02 -16.20 0.28
N GLU A 82 11.18 -16.32 1.61
CA GLU A 82 11.62 -17.54 2.28
C GLU A 82 10.71 -18.72 1.96
N ASN A 83 9.40 -18.49 2.05
CA ASN A 83 8.41 -19.51 1.72
C ASN A 83 8.44 -19.90 0.24
N SER A 84 8.98 -19.04 -0.63
CA SER A 84 9.00 -19.23 -2.09
C SER A 84 10.30 -19.87 -2.60
N GLY A 85 11.31 -20.11 -1.75
CA GLY A 85 12.57 -20.76 -2.14
C GLY A 85 13.47 -19.89 -3.03
N VAL A 86 13.31 -18.57 -2.96
CA VAL A 86 14.05 -17.59 -3.78
C VAL A 86 15.47 -17.44 -3.24
N VAL A 87 16.49 -17.66 -4.09
CA VAL A 87 17.92 -17.59 -3.69
C VAL A 87 18.44 -16.14 -3.73
N GLU A 88 17.82 -15.26 -4.49
CA GLU A 88 18.27 -13.88 -4.76
C GLU A 88 17.32 -12.82 -4.15
N VAL A 89 16.87 -13.05 -2.91
CA VAL A 89 15.86 -12.22 -2.23
C VAL A 89 16.25 -10.74 -2.18
N SER A 90 17.51 -10.43 -1.87
CA SER A 90 18.00 -9.06 -1.76
C SER A 90 18.01 -8.33 -3.10
N GLU A 91 18.49 -8.98 -4.17
CA GLU A 91 18.49 -8.38 -5.51
C GLU A 91 17.07 -8.14 -6.01
N TYR A 92 16.14 -9.03 -5.66
CA TYR A 92 14.75 -8.87 -6.02
C TYR A 92 14.07 -7.74 -5.23
N TRP A 93 14.39 -7.58 -3.95
CA TRP A 93 13.96 -6.43 -3.15
C TRP A 93 14.41 -5.11 -3.78
N ASP A 94 15.69 -5.04 -4.20
CA ASP A 94 16.25 -3.84 -4.83
C ASP A 94 15.52 -3.44 -6.12
N LYS A 95 14.99 -4.43 -6.86
CA LYS A 95 14.20 -4.20 -8.08
C LYS A 95 12.80 -3.67 -7.80
N ILE A 96 12.15 -4.08 -6.70
CA ILE A 96 10.75 -3.73 -6.43
C ILE A 96 10.58 -2.54 -5.49
N GLN A 97 11.55 -2.27 -4.60
CA GLN A 97 11.46 -1.15 -3.65
C GLN A 97 11.25 0.23 -4.31
N PRO A 98 11.73 0.53 -5.54
CA PRO A 98 11.47 1.81 -6.20
C PRO A 98 10.00 2.01 -6.60
N TYR A 99 9.19 0.94 -6.65
CA TYR A 99 7.74 1.03 -6.90
C TYR A 99 6.95 1.43 -5.66
N ARG A 100 7.59 1.92 -4.60
CA ARG A 100 6.93 2.35 -3.38
C ARG A 100 7.41 3.74 -2.97
N PHE A 101 6.46 4.60 -2.65
CA PHE A 101 6.71 5.86 -1.97
C PHE A 101 5.98 5.86 -0.63
N ILE A 102 6.68 6.15 0.47
CA ILE A 102 6.08 6.25 1.80
C ILE A 102 5.95 7.72 2.15
N MET A 103 4.72 8.17 2.42
CA MET A 103 4.40 9.52 2.87
C MET A 103 3.81 9.45 4.26
N THR A 104 4.25 10.32 5.17
CA THR A 104 3.69 10.40 6.52
C THR A 104 2.97 11.73 6.73
N PHE A 105 1.77 11.67 7.29
CA PHE A 105 1.11 12.86 7.85
C PHE A 105 1.14 12.76 9.36
N LYS A 106 1.29 13.90 10.05
CA LYS A 106 0.92 13.96 11.47
C LYS A 106 -0.61 13.85 11.55
N VAL A 107 -1.14 13.12 12.54
CA VAL A 107 -2.57 12.79 12.68
C VAL A 107 -3.48 14.02 12.55
N ASP A 108 -3.16 15.12 13.22
CA ASP A 108 -3.95 16.38 13.15
C ASP A 108 -3.81 17.11 11.80
N GLY A 109 -2.93 16.63 10.94
CA GLY A 109 -2.55 17.25 9.69
C GLY A 109 -3.22 16.65 8.45
N PHE A 110 -3.92 15.53 8.57
CA PHE A 110 -4.46 14.81 7.41
C PHE A 110 -5.84 15.31 6.98
N SER A 111 -5.99 15.59 5.68
CA SER A 111 -7.27 15.83 5.02
C SER A 111 -7.18 15.43 3.56
N ALA A 112 -8.33 15.16 2.91
CA ALA A 112 -8.33 14.83 1.49
C ALA A 112 -7.73 15.93 0.60
N PRO A 113 -8.05 17.24 0.80
CA PRO A 113 -7.41 18.31 0.03
C PRO A 113 -5.89 18.37 0.20
N ARG A 114 -5.39 18.14 1.43
CA ARG A 114 -3.93 18.12 1.67
C ARG A 114 -3.26 16.93 1.00
N LEU A 115 -3.91 15.77 0.96
CA LEU A 115 -3.39 14.63 0.22
C LEU A 115 -3.35 14.92 -1.28
N GLU A 116 -4.40 15.53 -1.82
CA GLU A 116 -4.49 15.95 -3.22
C GLU A 116 -3.37 16.92 -3.60
N GLU A 117 -3.15 17.98 -2.82
CA GLU A 117 -2.04 18.93 -3.03
C GLU A 117 -0.69 18.20 -3.12
N ARG A 118 -0.41 17.29 -2.18
CA ARG A 118 0.83 16.52 -2.17
C ARG A 118 0.95 15.56 -3.35
N LEU A 119 -0.15 14.95 -3.78
CA LEU A 119 -0.20 14.11 -4.97
C LEU A 119 0.09 14.93 -6.23
N ILE A 120 -0.52 16.10 -6.37
CA ILE A 120 -0.29 17.01 -7.49
C ILE A 120 1.17 17.44 -7.54
N ASP A 121 1.78 17.80 -6.40
CA ASP A 121 3.19 18.16 -6.32
C ASP A 121 4.10 17.02 -6.83
N LEU A 122 3.86 15.79 -6.39
CA LEU A 122 4.62 14.61 -6.82
C LEU A 122 4.49 14.36 -8.32
N LEU A 123 3.29 14.52 -8.88
CA LEU A 123 2.99 14.34 -10.30
C LEU A 123 3.64 15.43 -11.16
N GLN A 124 3.48 16.69 -10.78
CA GLN A 124 4.02 17.84 -11.53
C GLN A 124 5.54 17.86 -11.54
N GLN A 125 6.17 17.46 -10.44
CA GLN A 125 7.63 17.35 -10.34
C GLN A 125 8.17 16.05 -10.96
N ASN A 126 7.28 15.20 -11.49
CA ASN A 126 7.62 13.91 -12.07
C ASN A 126 8.45 13.01 -11.12
N ILE A 127 8.17 13.11 -9.80
CA ILE A 127 8.87 12.37 -8.75
C ILE A 127 8.29 10.97 -8.62
N PHE A 128 6.96 10.87 -8.54
CA PHE A 128 6.27 9.59 -8.36
C PHE A 128 4.84 9.67 -8.88
N LYS A 129 4.44 8.69 -9.70
CA LYS A 129 3.09 8.57 -10.25
C LYS A 129 2.44 7.30 -9.71
N PRO A 130 1.64 7.37 -8.63
CA PRO A 130 1.04 6.19 -8.03
C PRO A 130 0.00 5.57 -8.96
N HIS A 131 0.03 4.25 -9.05
CA HIS A 131 -1.08 3.42 -9.52
C HIS A 131 -2.09 3.15 -8.40
N THR A 132 -1.59 2.93 -7.18
CA THR A 132 -2.40 2.64 -5.99
C THR A 132 -2.02 3.56 -4.84
N VAL A 133 -3.03 4.09 -4.14
CA VAL A 133 -2.84 4.86 -2.91
C VAL A 133 -3.41 4.05 -1.74
N ILE A 134 -2.61 3.84 -0.70
CA ILE A 134 -3.01 3.21 0.55
C ILE A 134 -2.95 4.25 1.64
N ILE A 135 -3.98 4.33 2.46
CA ILE A 135 -4.01 5.20 3.64
C ILE A 135 -4.12 4.29 4.88
N ASP A 136 -3.03 4.14 5.61
CA ASP A 136 -2.97 3.36 6.84
C ASP A 136 -3.10 4.24 8.09
N GLY A 137 -3.89 3.75 9.05
CA GLY A 137 -4.14 4.44 10.31
C GLY A 137 -5.32 5.40 10.30
N PHE A 138 -6.16 5.39 9.26
CA PHE A 138 -7.35 6.22 9.18
C PHE A 138 -8.37 5.84 10.27
N LYS A 139 -8.76 6.82 11.10
CA LYS A 139 -9.74 6.63 12.17
C LYS A 139 -11.14 6.93 11.66
N PHE A 140 -11.92 5.89 11.40
CA PHE A 140 -13.30 6.03 10.93
C PHE A 140 -14.25 6.62 11.99
N ASP A 141 -13.97 6.41 13.28
CA ASP A 141 -14.81 6.91 14.36
C ASP A 141 -14.77 8.45 14.48
N ASP A 142 -13.62 9.04 14.15
CA ASP A 142 -13.40 10.49 14.19
C ASP A 142 -13.66 11.15 12.83
N ALA A 143 -13.66 10.36 11.74
CA ALA A 143 -13.79 10.86 10.38
C ALA A 143 -15.25 10.86 9.90
N GLY A 144 -15.77 12.05 9.61
CA GLY A 144 -17.09 12.20 8.99
C GLY A 144 -17.14 11.64 7.57
N ARG A 145 -18.33 11.21 7.13
CA ARG A 145 -18.64 10.78 5.75
C ARG A 145 -18.08 11.71 4.68
N GLY A 146 -18.04 13.02 4.94
CA GLY A 146 -17.51 14.02 3.99
C GLY A 146 -16.07 13.76 3.57
N GLN A 147 -15.20 13.35 4.49
CA GLN A 147 -13.80 13.07 4.16
C GLN A 147 -13.65 11.83 3.28
N LEU A 148 -14.44 10.79 3.54
CA LEU A 148 -14.45 9.57 2.70
C LEU A 148 -14.97 9.85 1.28
N VAL A 149 -15.97 10.73 1.14
CA VAL A 149 -16.47 11.16 -0.18
C VAL A 149 -15.37 11.88 -0.96
N GLN A 150 -14.67 12.83 -0.32
CA GLN A 150 -13.57 13.54 -0.97
C GLN A 150 -12.44 12.59 -1.35
N LEU A 151 -12.07 11.64 -0.50
CA LEU A 151 -11.05 10.63 -0.84
C LEU A 151 -11.47 9.75 -2.03
N LYS A 152 -12.76 9.46 -2.17
CA LYS A 152 -13.28 8.73 -3.33
C LYS A 152 -13.23 9.55 -4.61
N GLU A 153 -13.44 10.87 -4.54
CA GLU A 153 -13.34 11.77 -5.70
C GLU A 153 -11.91 11.88 -6.25
N LEU A 154 -10.91 11.56 -5.44
CA LEU A 154 -9.49 11.51 -5.85
C LEU A 154 -9.11 10.22 -6.60
N ALA A 155 -9.94 9.17 -6.56
CA ALA A 155 -9.67 7.86 -7.15
C ALA A 155 -10.09 7.79 -8.62
#